data_AF-A0A2D5F7F8-F1
#
_entry.id   AF-A0A2D5F7F8-F1
#
_cell.length_a   1.000
_cell.length_b   1.000
_cell.length_c   1.000
_cell.angle_alpha   90.00
_cell.angle_beta   90.00
_cell.angle_gamma   90.00
#
_symmetry.space_group_name_H-M   'P 1'
#
loop_
_entity.id
_entity.type
_entity.pdbx_description
1 polymer ?
#
loop_
_entity_poly.entity_id
_entity_poly.type
_entity_poly.pdbx_seq_one_letter_code
_entity_poly.pdbx_strand_id
1 'polypeptide(L)'
;MSVGRELLAYSGAIPAGYDALLDALYRGPLEEPPWATALPLLRELFDAHVVSLVLRPPAEDDRGVILNSLRDRQQATLSDPNDWEVTAYREQFFALDPFVNLPPDRVVTLEDVLADDELIHSEYYRHYLEPAGLFRILGVDTVEPGGMLARLRFSRRRDEASFSNSERALLERLVPHLRLAIQLYATLGRTTSERDLYAGAVERLSVASVLLDEQGHVLSTNAVAKAMLDEADGITQRGQHLVIESRDSNRELQNALETIVRAQHRGETSVVRALRVPRSAGRAQLGLVLRPVPASEWGEGQSSPCVAVFISDPDIRESASQATLGQLFDLTPAESNLAILLSRGLSLAEVSEAQNISQHTARAQLKSIFAKTGVSRQAELVRLVLKSVASLA
;
A
#
# COMPACT_ATOMS: atom_id res chain seq x y z
N MET A 1 49.33 -45.97 17.42
CA MET A 1 48.64 -46.28 16.15
C MET A 1 47.15 -46.22 16.45
N SER A 2 46.53 -45.03 16.42
CA SER A 2 46.21 -44.22 15.24
C SER A 2 45.21 -44.92 14.31
N VAL A 3 44.27 -44.12 13.81
CA VAL A 3 43.15 -44.42 12.90
C VAL A 3 41.84 -44.79 13.61
N GLY A 4 40.94 -43.80 13.74
CA GLY A 4 39.55 -44.03 14.16
C GLY A 4 38.81 -42.84 14.77
N ARG A 5 39.38 -41.63 14.77
CA ARG A 5 38.74 -40.41 15.32
C ARG A 5 39.04 -39.19 14.44
N GLU A 6 38.63 -39.25 13.18
CA GLU A 6 38.62 -38.11 12.27
C GLU A 6 37.81 -38.54 11.04
N LEU A 7 36.47 -38.35 11.06
CA LEU A 7 35.56 -38.36 9.89
C LEU A 7 34.07 -38.20 10.31
N LEU A 8 33.76 -37.21 11.16
CA LEU A 8 32.38 -36.73 11.33
C LEU A 8 32.31 -35.20 11.18
N ALA A 9 32.96 -34.71 10.12
CA ALA A 9 32.67 -33.38 9.56
C ALA A 9 31.52 -33.55 8.54
N TYR A 10 30.53 -32.65 8.61
CA TYR A 10 29.28 -32.63 7.84
C TYR A 10 28.18 -33.63 8.24
N SER A 11 27.51 -33.35 9.35
CA SER A 11 26.10 -33.71 9.52
C SER A 11 25.26 -32.48 9.12
N GLY A 12 24.87 -32.41 7.84
CA GLY A 12 23.90 -31.43 7.31
C GLY A 12 22.46 -31.67 7.79
N ALA A 13 22.29 -32.15 9.03
CA ALA A 13 20.99 -32.42 9.62
C ALA A 13 20.19 -31.11 9.74
N ILE A 14 19.03 -31.10 9.12
CA ILE A 14 18.07 -29.99 9.21
C ILE A 14 17.55 -29.96 10.66
N PRO A 15 17.63 -28.82 11.37
CA PRO A 15 17.08 -28.71 12.71
C PRO A 15 15.58 -29.05 12.74
N ALA A 16 15.12 -29.67 13.82
CA ALA A 16 13.70 -29.84 14.06
C ALA A 16 13.02 -28.45 14.07
N GLY A 17 11.92 -28.29 13.31
CA GLY A 17 11.22 -27.01 13.17
C GLY A 17 11.64 -26.16 11.96
N TYR A 18 12.62 -26.59 11.16
CA TYR A 18 13.03 -25.85 9.94
C TYR A 18 11.89 -25.69 8.93
N ASP A 19 11.11 -26.74 8.67
CA ASP A 19 9.99 -26.67 7.72
C ASP A 19 8.89 -25.72 8.21
N ALA A 20 8.62 -25.72 9.52
CA ALA A 20 7.68 -24.78 10.14
C ALA A 20 8.18 -23.34 10.05
N LEU A 21 9.49 -23.12 10.20
CA LEU A 21 10.12 -21.82 9.98
C LEU A 21 10.00 -21.36 8.52
N LEU A 22 10.21 -22.25 7.55
CA LEU A 22 10.05 -21.91 6.14
C LEU A 22 8.61 -21.53 5.80
N ASP A 23 7.62 -22.29 6.29
CA ASP A 23 6.20 -21.94 6.16
C ASP A 23 5.92 -20.56 6.76
N ALA A 24 6.41 -20.29 7.97
CA ALA A 24 6.25 -18.99 8.61
C ALA A 24 6.93 -17.85 7.85
N LEU A 25 8.12 -18.08 7.26
CA LEU A 25 8.82 -17.10 6.44
C LEU A 25 8.04 -16.75 5.17
N TYR A 26 7.44 -17.73 4.50
CA TYR A 26 6.64 -17.51 3.29
C TYR A 26 5.23 -16.99 3.58
N ARG A 27 4.67 -17.30 4.74
CA ARG A 27 3.40 -16.74 5.22
C ARG A 27 3.57 -15.30 5.69
N GLY A 28 4.75 -14.92 6.20
CA GLY A 28 5.04 -13.62 6.77
C GLY A 28 4.55 -12.41 5.97
N PRO A 29 4.69 -12.35 4.64
CA PRO A 29 4.14 -11.26 3.83
C PRO A 29 2.62 -11.06 3.88
N LEU A 30 1.88 -12.06 4.37
CA LEU A 30 0.42 -12.06 4.52
C LEU A 30 -0.03 -11.76 5.96
N GLU A 31 0.90 -11.63 6.90
CA GLU A 31 0.62 -11.36 8.31
C GLU A 31 0.59 -9.84 8.59
N GLU A 32 -0.17 -9.44 9.61
CA GLU A 32 -0.19 -8.06 10.10
C GLU A 32 0.11 -8.04 11.62
N PRO A 33 1.28 -7.54 12.05
CA PRO A 33 2.43 -7.10 11.24
C PRO A 33 3.14 -8.28 10.52
N PRO A 34 3.89 -8.02 9.44
CA PRO A 34 4.49 -9.10 8.65
C PRO A 34 5.58 -9.85 9.42
N TRP A 35 5.71 -11.15 9.16
CA TRP A 35 6.64 -12.07 9.83
C TRP A 35 6.50 -12.15 11.37
N ALA A 36 5.33 -11.82 11.91
CA ALA A 36 5.02 -11.96 13.33
C ALA A 36 5.24 -13.38 13.86
N THR A 37 4.98 -14.40 13.04
CA THR A 37 5.22 -15.80 13.40
C THR A 37 6.68 -16.22 13.21
N ALA A 38 7.34 -15.74 12.15
CA ALA A 38 8.68 -16.21 11.77
C ALA A 38 9.78 -15.68 12.71
N LEU A 39 9.67 -14.44 13.18
CA LEU A 39 10.73 -13.82 14.01
C LEU A 39 10.92 -14.50 15.38
N PRO A 40 9.85 -14.89 16.12
CA PRO A 40 9.99 -15.73 17.31
C PRO A 40 10.65 -17.09 17.03
N LEU A 41 10.28 -17.78 15.94
CA LEU A 41 10.88 -19.06 15.56
C LEU A 41 12.37 -18.91 15.24
N LEU A 42 12.75 -17.85 14.53
CA LEU A 42 14.14 -17.50 14.27
C LEU A 42 14.90 -17.24 15.58
N ARG A 43 14.30 -16.50 16.52
CA ARG A 43 14.90 -16.19 17.82
C ARG A 43 15.19 -17.46 18.62
N GLU A 44 14.25 -18.40 18.64
CA GLU A 44 14.42 -19.67 19.35
C GLU A 44 15.45 -20.58 18.66
N LEU A 45 15.40 -20.67 17.33
CA LEU A 45 16.31 -21.52 16.56
C LEU A 45 17.78 -21.10 16.67
N PHE A 46 18.03 -19.79 16.70
CA PHE A 46 19.38 -19.23 16.85
C PHE A 46 19.73 -18.92 18.30
N ASP A 47 18.90 -19.31 19.27
CA ASP A 47 19.02 -18.95 20.68
C ASP A 47 19.52 -17.50 20.85
N ALA A 48 18.78 -16.56 20.25
CA ALA A 48 19.13 -15.14 20.23
C ALA A 48 18.39 -14.40 21.35
N HIS A 49 19.05 -13.37 21.91
CA HIS A 49 18.39 -12.43 22.81
C HIS A 49 17.40 -11.55 22.03
N VAL A 50 17.81 -11.10 20.84
CA VAL A 50 17.02 -10.26 19.94
C VAL A 50 17.16 -10.77 18.51
N VAL A 51 16.04 -10.83 17.78
CA VAL A 51 16.02 -10.93 16.32
C VAL A 51 15.36 -9.68 15.76
N SER A 52 16.05 -9.00 14.84
CA SER A 52 15.57 -7.79 14.19
C SER A 52 15.54 -7.97 12.68
N LEU A 53 14.41 -7.65 12.05
CA LEU A 53 14.27 -7.53 10.60
C LEU A 53 13.96 -6.07 10.25
N VAL A 54 14.93 -5.42 9.61
CA VAL A 54 14.79 -4.05 9.12
C VAL A 54 14.56 -4.09 7.61
N LEU A 55 13.36 -3.71 7.18
CA LEU A 55 12.92 -3.71 5.77
C LEU A 55 13.10 -2.34 5.11
N ARG A 56 13.08 -1.30 5.93
CA ARG A 56 13.31 0.07 5.51
C ARG A 56 13.97 0.79 6.68
N PRO A 57 15.16 1.37 6.50
CA PRO A 57 15.76 2.16 7.57
C PRO A 57 14.89 3.39 7.86
N PRO A 58 14.92 3.89 9.11
CA PRO A 58 14.32 5.18 9.42
C PRO A 58 15.04 6.32 8.68
N ALA A 59 14.29 7.36 8.34
CA ALA A 59 14.75 8.66 7.84
C ALA A 59 14.16 9.78 8.74
N GLU A 60 14.60 11.04 8.59
CA GLU A 60 14.21 12.17 9.46
C GLU A 60 12.68 12.28 9.68
N ASP A 61 11.87 12.02 8.65
CA ASP A 61 10.41 12.08 8.71
C ASP A 61 9.71 10.71 8.62
N ASP A 62 10.47 9.62 8.63
CA ASP A 62 9.95 8.28 8.36
C ASP A 62 10.55 7.23 9.30
N ARG A 63 9.71 6.50 10.04
CA ARG A 63 10.16 5.61 11.13
C ARG A 63 10.87 4.34 10.66
N GLY A 64 10.92 4.08 9.36
CA GLY A 64 11.38 2.79 8.87
C GLY A 64 10.34 1.70 9.11
N VAL A 65 10.67 0.48 8.71
CA VAL A 65 9.93 -0.72 9.11
C VAL A 65 10.92 -1.65 9.77
N ILE A 66 10.85 -1.70 11.10
CA ILE A 66 11.71 -2.50 11.97
C ILE A 66 10.82 -3.43 12.78
N LEU A 67 11.10 -4.73 12.69
CA LEU A 67 10.35 -5.78 13.37
C LEU A 67 11.30 -6.49 14.34
N ASN A 68 10.97 -6.49 15.63
CA ASN A 68 11.83 -7.02 16.69
C ASN A 68 11.14 -8.12 17.49
N SER A 69 11.87 -9.21 17.75
CA SER A 69 11.47 -10.30 18.66
C SER A 69 12.51 -10.43 19.78
N LEU A 70 12.07 -10.32 21.04
CA LEU A 70 12.92 -10.32 22.24
C LEU A 70 12.67 -11.57 23.09
N ARG A 71 13.69 -12.04 23.82
CA ARG A 71 13.58 -13.22 24.72
C ARG A 71 12.84 -12.92 26.04
N ASP A 72 12.85 -11.68 26.52
CA ASP A 72 12.57 -11.35 27.94
C ASP A 72 11.22 -10.66 28.26
N ARG A 73 10.30 -10.51 27.28
CA ARG A 73 8.92 -10.09 27.58
C ARG A 73 8.00 -11.30 27.60
N GLN A 74 7.19 -11.42 28.64
CA GLN A 74 6.27 -12.54 28.94
C GLN A 74 5.19 -12.84 27.87
N GLN A 75 5.31 -12.34 26.63
CA GLN A 75 4.50 -12.74 25.50
C GLN A 75 5.41 -12.90 24.27
N ALA A 76 5.22 -14.02 23.56
CA ALA A 76 5.87 -14.32 22.27
C ALA A 76 5.31 -13.43 21.14
N THR A 77 5.32 -12.12 21.37
CA THR A 77 4.81 -11.07 20.48
C THR A 77 5.94 -10.13 20.09
N LEU A 78 5.85 -9.56 18.89
CA LEU A 78 6.78 -8.50 18.45
C LEU A 78 6.75 -7.34 19.44
N SER A 79 7.92 -6.73 19.67
CA SER A 79 8.03 -5.58 20.58
C SER A 79 7.37 -4.34 19.97
N ASP A 80 6.89 -3.42 20.83
CA ASP A 80 6.27 -2.18 20.39
C ASP A 80 7.32 -1.37 19.59
N PRO A 81 7.01 -0.91 18.37
CA PRO A 81 7.89 -0.01 17.62
C PRO A 81 8.28 1.27 18.37
N ASN A 82 7.58 1.63 19.44
CA ASN A 82 7.87 2.76 20.32
C ASN A 82 8.78 2.43 21.52
N ASP A 83 9.31 1.20 21.64
CA ASP A 83 10.27 0.89 22.71
C ASP A 83 11.54 1.74 22.60
N TRP A 84 11.95 2.27 23.75
CA TRP A 84 12.98 3.28 23.94
C TRP A 84 14.34 2.96 23.30
N GLU A 85 14.70 1.67 23.17
CA GLU A 85 15.95 1.19 22.53
C GLU A 85 16.02 1.54 21.04
N VAL A 86 14.86 1.60 20.36
CA VAL A 86 14.76 1.97 18.96
C VAL A 86 14.94 3.49 18.78
N THR A 87 14.63 4.30 19.80
CA THR A 87 14.65 5.77 19.66
C THR A 87 16.06 6.36 19.71
N ALA A 88 16.97 5.77 20.47
CA ALA A 88 18.37 6.22 20.55
C ALA A 88 19.20 5.87 19.29
N TYR A 89 18.86 4.78 18.58
CA TYR A 89 19.51 4.42 17.31
C TYR A 89 19.24 5.43 16.17
N ARG A 90 18.09 6.14 16.24
CA ARG A 90 17.45 6.82 15.10
C ARG A 90 18.17 8.02 14.52
N GLU A 91 18.84 8.83 15.33
CA GLU A 91 19.23 10.19 14.86
C GLU A 91 20.74 10.40 14.72
N GLN A 92 21.60 9.58 15.35
CA GLN A 92 23.05 9.83 15.38
C GLN A 92 23.95 8.62 15.07
N PHE A 93 23.49 7.38 15.23
CA PHE A 93 24.40 6.23 15.30
C PHE A 93 24.31 5.22 14.14
N PHE A 94 23.30 5.30 13.26
CA PHE A 94 23.24 4.46 12.05
C PHE A 94 24.48 4.64 11.15
N ALA A 95 25.04 5.86 11.10
CA ALA A 95 26.25 6.16 10.34
C ALA A 95 27.55 5.62 10.99
N LEU A 96 27.51 5.31 12.28
CA LEU A 96 28.64 4.81 13.07
C LEU A 96 28.61 3.28 13.24
N ASP A 97 27.54 2.64 12.81
CA ASP A 97 27.36 1.20 12.89
C ASP A 97 28.23 0.51 11.82
N PRO A 98 29.31 -0.20 12.21
CA PRO A 98 30.20 -0.87 11.25
C PRO A 98 29.54 -2.11 10.61
N PHE A 99 28.35 -2.48 11.09
CA PHE A 99 27.59 -3.66 10.71
C PHE A 99 26.38 -3.31 9.80
N VAL A 100 26.46 -2.16 9.11
CA VAL A 100 25.53 -1.73 8.07
C VAL A 100 26.15 -1.90 6.68
N ASN A 101 25.30 -2.16 5.67
CA ASN A 101 25.70 -2.35 4.27
C ASN A 101 26.65 -3.54 4.09
N LEU A 102 26.30 -4.67 4.71
CA LEU A 102 27.00 -5.92 4.48
C LEU A 102 26.91 -6.30 2.99
N PRO A 103 27.90 -7.02 2.44
CA PRO A 103 27.78 -7.55 1.09
C PRO A 103 26.47 -8.36 0.96
N PRO A 104 25.65 -8.13 -0.07
CA PRO A 104 24.37 -8.80 -0.21
C PRO A 104 24.50 -10.33 -0.17
N ASP A 105 23.55 -10.97 0.51
CA ASP A 105 23.43 -12.41 0.71
C ASP A 105 24.63 -13.06 1.44
N ARG A 106 25.55 -12.25 1.99
CA ARG A 106 26.68 -12.75 2.78
C ARG A 106 26.36 -12.72 4.27
N VAL A 107 26.48 -13.89 4.90
CA VAL A 107 26.38 -14.01 6.35
C VAL A 107 27.69 -13.60 7.01
N VAL A 108 27.59 -12.63 7.92
CA VAL A 108 28.72 -11.99 8.61
C VAL A 108 28.42 -11.93 10.11
N THR A 109 29.45 -12.06 10.94
CA THR A 109 29.38 -11.77 12.38
C THR A 109 30.04 -10.44 12.68
N LEU A 110 29.64 -9.75 13.76
CA LEU A 110 30.28 -8.49 14.15
C LEU A 110 31.78 -8.68 14.41
N GLU A 111 32.16 -9.86 14.91
CA GLU A 111 33.55 -10.29 15.15
C GLU A 111 34.38 -10.36 13.86
N ASP A 112 33.75 -10.63 12.70
CA ASP A 112 34.42 -10.60 11.38
C ASP A 112 34.77 -9.16 10.94
N VAL A 113 34.09 -8.16 11.51
CA VAL A 113 34.23 -6.74 11.15
C VAL A 113 35.08 -5.98 12.16
N LEU A 114 34.85 -6.23 13.46
CA LEU A 114 35.59 -5.65 14.57
C LEU A 114 35.85 -6.73 15.63
N ALA A 115 37.11 -6.91 15.99
CA ALA A 115 37.48 -7.79 17.09
C ALA A 115 36.92 -7.26 18.42
N ASP A 116 36.62 -8.16 19.37
CA ASP A 116 36.04 -7.81 20.69
C ASP A 116 36.77 -6.66 21.40
N ASP A 117 38.11 -6.69 21.39
CA ASP A 117 38.93 -5.67 22.04
C ASP A 117 38.78 -4.30 21.36
N GLU A 118 38.64 -4.25 20.03
CA GLU A 118 38.40 -3.00 19.30
C GLU A 118 36.95 -2.51 19.50
N LEU A 119 36.00 -3.44 19.50
CA LEU A 119 34.57 -3.16 19.69
C LEU A 119 34.32 -2.45 21.03
N ILE A 120 34.87 -2.97 22.14
CA ILE A 120 34.66 -2.41 23.49
C ILE A 120 35.16 -0.94 23.61
N HIS A 121 36.13 -0.55 22.78
CA HIS A 121 36.66 0.81 22.75
C HIS A 121 35.95 1.72 21.76
N SER A 122 35.07 1.20 20.90
CA SER A 122 34.33 1.97 19.91
C SER A 122 33.21 2.82 20.52
N GLU A 123 32.91 3.95 19.90
CA GLU A 123 31.77 4.78 20.29
C GLU A 123 30.44 4.06 20.06
N TYR A 124 30.36 3.24 19.00
CA TYR A 124 29.22 2.39 18.69
C TYR A 124 28.88 1.45 19.86
N TYR A 125 29.87 0.76 20.42
CA TYR A 125 29.62 -0.13 21.55
C TYR A 125 29.14 0.62 22.80
N ARG A 126 29.89 1.65 23.22
CA ARG A 126 29.63 2.37 24.48
C ARG A 126 28.30 3.11 24.50
N HIS A 127 27.89 3.68 23.37
CA HIS A 127 26.68 4.49 23.30
C HIS A 127 25.44 3.68 22.90
N TYR A 128 25.62 2.53 22.22
CA TYR A 128 24.48 1.78 21.66
C TYR A 128 24.41 0.33 22.14
N LEU A 129 25.44 -0.48 21.89
CA LEU A 129 25.36 -1.91 22.21
C LEU A 129 25.37 -2.19 23.72
N GLU A 130 26.19 -1.47 24.49
CA GLU A 130 26.32 -1.68 25.94
C GLU A 130 25.03 -1.32 26.71
N PRO A 131 24.38 -0.15 26.48
CA PRO A 131 23.08 0.14 27.11
C PRO A 131 21.97 -0.85 26.73
N ALA A 132 21.99 -1.37 25.50
CA ALA A 132 21.04 -2.38 25.02
C ALA A 132 21.39 -3.81 25.47
N GLY A 133 22.54 -4.02 26.13
CA GLY A 133 23.01 -5.33 26.56
C GLY A 133 23.35 -6.29 25.40
N LEU A 134 23.68 -5.76 24.22
CA LEU A 134 24.02 -6.54 23.03
C LEU A 134 25.54 -6.60 22.84
N PHE A 135 26.06 -7.70 22.29
CA PHE A 135 27.50 -7.84 22.06
C PHE A 135 27.82 -8.72 20.85
N ARG A 136 27.26 -9.94 20.82
CA ARG A 136 27.49 -10.88 19.73
C ARG A 136 26.40 -10.65 18.68
N ILE A 137 26.77 -10.32 17.44
CA ILE A 137 25.80 -10.11 16.36
C ILE A 137 26.14 -10.99 15.17
N LEU A 138 25.14 -11.68 14.65
CA LEU A 138 25.14 -12.40 13.37
C LEU A 138 24.10 -11.75 12.47
N GLY A 139 24.41 -11.53 11.20
CA GLY A 139 23.45 -10.91 10.31
C GLY A 139 23.72 -11.15 8.83
N VAL A 140 22.71 -10.79 8.05
CA VAL A 140 22.75 -10.79 6.60
C VAL A 140 21.95 -9.60 6.07
N ASP A 141 22.47 -9.01 5.01
CA ASP A 141 21.77 -8.02 4.19
C ASP A 141 21.35 -8.74 2.91
N THR A 142 20.08 -8.63 2.53
CA THR A 142 19.59 -9.16 1.26
C THR A 142 18.82 -8.09 0.52
N VAL A 143 18.94 -8.10 -0.79
CA VAL A 143 18.29 -7.13 -1.67
C VAL A 143 17.48 -7.91 -2.68
N GLU A 144 16.18 -7.61 -2.75
CA GLU A 144 15.34 -8.17 -3.81
C GLU A 144 15.54 -7.38 -5.13
N PRO A 145 15.22 -7.95 -6.31
CA PRO A 145 15.52 -7.35 -7.61
C PRO A 145 14.96 -5.92 -7.85
N GLY A 146 13.88 -5.54 -7.16
CA GLY A 146 13.28 -4.20 -7.16
C GLY A 146 13.99 -3.19 -6.25
N GLY A 147 15.05 -3.58 -5.55
CA GLY A 147 15.91 -2.70 -4.76
C GLY A 147 15.54 -2.59 -3.28
N MET A 148 14.51 -3.29 -2.80
CA MET A 148 14.18 -3.31 -1.38
C MET A 148 15.26 -4.08 -0.60
N LEU A 149 15.91 -3.38 0.33
CA LEU A 149 16.95 -3.91 1.21
C LEU A 149 16.33 -4.42 2.51
N ALA A 150 16.55 -5.69 2.82
CA ALA A 150 16.19 -6.26 4.11
C ALA A 150 17.43 -6.67 4.88
N ARG A 151 17.35 -6.46 6.19
CA ARG A 151 18.46 -6.58 7.12
C ARG A 151 18.02 -7.44 8.28
N LEU A 152 18.47 -8.68 8.31
CA LEU A 152 18.18 -9.61 9.41
C LEU A 152 19.39 -9.66 10.36
N ARG A 153 19.13 -9.47 11.66
CA ARG A 153 20.14 -9.51 12.72
C ARG A 153 19.69 -10.41 13.85
N PHE A 154 20.64 -11.14 14.40
CA PHE A 154 20.54 -11.95 15.60
C PHE A 154 21.56 -11.41 16.58
N SER A 155 21.11 -11.03 17.77
CA SER A 155 21.98 -10.46 18.79
C SER A 155 21.91 -11.27 20.08
N ARG A 156 23.06 -11.49 20.71
CA ARG A 156 23.21 -12.08 22.05
C ARG A 156 23.99 -11.15 22.96
N ARG A 157 23.89 -11.40 24.27
CA ARG A 157 24.62 -10.68 25.32
C ARG A 157 26.10 -11.07 25.31
N ARG A 158 26.91 -10.30 26.05
CA ARG A 158 28.36 -10.47 26.12
C ARG A 158 28.81 -11.76 26.78
N ASP A 159 28.05 -12.22 27.78
CA ASP A 159 28.30 -13.45 28.54
C ASP A 159 27.81 -14.72 27.83
N GLU A 160 27.11 -14.58 26.71
CA GLU A 160 26.65 -15.68 25.87
C GLU A 160 27.70 -16.08 24.82
N ALA A 161 27.59 -17.31 24.32
CA ALA A 161 28.51 -17.84 23.32
C ALA A 161 28.38 -17.12 21.97
N SER A 162 29.52 -16.91 21.31
CA SER A 162 29.59 -16.48 19.91
C SER A 162 28.81 -17.43 18.99
N PHE A 163 28.35 -16.89 17.86
CA PHE A 163 27.64 -17.69 16.87
C PHE A 163 28.59 -18.71 16.23
N SER A 164 28.19 -19.98 16.28
CA SER A 164 28.94 -21.11 15.76
C SER A 164 28.93 -21.17 14.22
N ASN A 165 29.89 -21.89 13.65
CA ASN A 165 29.92 -22.17 12.20
C ASN A 165 28.66 -22.92 11.73
N SER A 166 28.04 -23.74 12.59
CA SER A 166 26.77 -24.40 12.28
C SER A 166 25.60 -23.43 12.17
N GLU A 167 25.54 -22.42 13.04
CA GLU A 167 24.51 -21.37 12.97
C GLU A 167 24.73 -20.47 11.77
N ARG A 168 25.99 -20.13 11.46
CA ARG A 168 26.36 -19.43 10.23
C ARG A 168 25.88 -20.18 8.99
N ALA A 169 26.16 -21.48 8.90
CA ALA A 169 25.71 -22.32 7.78
C ALA A 169 24.18 -22.45 7.71
N LEU A 170 23.50 -22.47 8.85
CA LEU A 170 22.03 -22.48 8.90
C LEU A 170 21.45 -21.17 8.36
N LEU A 171 22.00 -20.02 8.74
CA LEU A 171 21.57 -18.74 8.20
C LEU A 171 21.85 -18.65 6.70
N GLU A 172 23.03 -19.10 6.24
CA GLU A 172 23.37 -19.17 4.81
C GLU A 172 22.34 -20.00 4.01
N ARG A 173 21.80 -21.08 4.60
CA ARG A 173 20.71 -21.87 4.00
C ARG A 173 19.37 -21.14 3.98
N LEU A 174 19.10 -20.26 4.94
CA LEU A 174 17.86 -19.47 5.02
C LEU A 174 17.86 -18.25 4.09
N VAL A 175 19.03 -17.68 3.77
CA VAL A 175 19.17 -16.51 2.88
C VAL A 175 18.31 -16.58 1.60
N PRO A 176 18.36 -17.65 0.77
CA PRO A 176 17.54 -17.71 -0.44
C PRO A 176 16.03 -17.68 -0.16
N HIS A 177 15.58 -18.26 0.96
CA HIS A 177 14.16 -18.25 1.36
C HIS A 177 13.74 -16.87 1.86
N LEU A 178 14.60 -16.22 2.66
CA LEU A 178 14.39 -14.85 3.11
C LEU A 178 14.26 -13.89 1.92
N ARG A 179 15.21 -13.96 0.97
CA ARG A 179 15.19 -13.14 -0.25
C ARG A 179 13.89 -13.31 -1.04
N LEU A 180 13.42 -14.56 -1.20
CA LEU A 180 12.15 -14.83 -1.88
C LEU A 180 10.94 -14.29 -1.09
N ALA A 181 10.91 -14.47 0.23
CA ALA A 181 9.83 -13.93 1.08
C ALA A 181 9.75 -12.40 0.99
N ILE A 182 10.90 -11.71 0.98
CA ILE A 182 10.96 -10.25 0.81
C ILE A 182 10.49 -9.85 -0.59
N GLN A 183 10.89 -10.58 -1.63
CA GLN A 183 10.43 -10.34 -2.99
C GLN A 183 8.89 -10.48 -3.11
N LEU A 184 8.30 -11.47 -2.43
CA LEU A 184 6.84 -11.63 -2.36
C LEU A 184 6.20 -10.43 -1.67
N TYR A 185 6.71 -10.02 -0.50
CA TYR A 185 6.24 -8.84 0.22
C TYR A 185 6.34 -7.55 -0.61
N ALA A 186 7.48 -7.30 -1.25
CA ALA A 186 7.69 -6.14 -2.11
C ALA A 186 6.76 -6.13 -3.32
N THR A 187 6.47 -7.29 -3.90
CA THR A 187 5.54 -7.43 -5.03
C THR A 187 4.10 -7.15 -4.59
N LEU A 188 3.65 -7.75 -3.47
CA LEU A 188 2.33 -7.47 -2.89
C LEU A 188 2.16 -6.00 -2.53
N GLY A 189 3.18 -5.38 -1.94
CA GLY A 189 3.19 -3.96 -1.61
C GLY A 189 3.05 -3.08 -2.84
N ARG A 190 3.82 -3.32 -3.91
CA ARG A 190 3.73 -2.58 -5.17
C ARG A 190 2.35 -2.70 -5.83
N THR A 191 1.81 -3.91 -5.92
CA THR A 191 0.46 -4.13 -6.47
C THR A 191 -0.61 -3.42 -5.65
N THR A 192 -0.48 -3.43 -4.32
CA THR A 192 -1.42 -2.73 -3.43
C THR A 192 -1.32 -1.22 -3.61
N SER A 193 -0.11 -0.65 -3.63
CA SER A 193 0.10 0.79 -3.85
C SER A 193 -0.40 1.26 -5.22
N GLU A 194 -0.19 0.47 -6.28
CA GLU A 194 -0.71 0.77 -7.61
C GLU A 194 -2.25 0.75 -7.64
N ARG A 195 -2.87 -0.27 -7.02
CA ARG A 195 -4.32 -0.34 -6.86
C ARG A 195 -4.86 0.86 -6.08
N ASP A 196 -4.22 1.23 -4.98
CA ASP A 196 -4.66 2.33 -4.13
C ASP A 196 -4.47 3.69 -4.83
N LEU A 197 -3.43 3.85 -5.66
CA LEU A 197 -3.25 5.02 -6.53
C LEU A 197 -4.40 5.14 -7.54
N TYR A 198 -4.76 4.05 -8.21
CA TYR A 198 -5.88 4.05 -9.17
C TYR A 198 -7.23 4.27 -8.47
N ALA A 199 -7.45 3.63 -7.33
CA ALA A 199 -8.65 3.84 -6.52
C ALA A 199 -8.76 5.31 -6.09
N GLY A 200 -7.68 5.90 -5.57
CA GLY A 200 -7.62 7.30 -5.19
C GLY A 200 -7.85 8.25 -6.37
N ALA A 201 -7.36 7.93 -7.57
CA ALA A 201 -7.63 8.72 -8.77
C ALA A 201 -9.13 8.68 -9.15
N VAL A 202 -9.78 7.53 -9.03
CA VAL A 202 -11.23 7.37 -9.29
C VAL A 202 -12.08 8.07 -8.22
N GLU A 203 -11.65 8.02 -6.96
CA GLU A 203 -12.29 8.75 -5.85
C GLU A 203 -12.26 10.26 -6.07
N ARG A 204 -11.14 10.81 -6.58
CA ARG A 204 -11.00 12.24 -6.95
C ARG A 204 -11.79 12.65 -8.20
N LEU A 205 -12.41 11.70 -8.88
CA LEU A 205 -13.38 11.96 -9.94
C LEU A 205 -14.83 11.84 -9.42
N SER A 206 -15.02 11.68 -8.11
CA SER A 206 -16.30 11.41 -7.46
C SER A 206 -17.07 10.23 -8.07
N VAL A 207 -16.35 9.24 -8.61
CA VAL A 207 -16.96 8.02 -9.15
C VAL A 207 -16.93 6.95 -8.07
N ALA A 208 -18.11 6.53 -7.62
CA ALA A 208 -18.25 5.37 -6.76
C ALA A 208 -17.97 4.10 -7.57
N SER A 209 -17.13 3.21 -7.05
CA SER A 209 -16.78 1.93 -7.70
C SER A 209 -17.07 0.76 -6.76
N VAL A 210 -17.79 -0.23 -7.27
CA VAL A 210 -18.14 -1.48 -6.57
C VAL A 210 -17.71 -2.66 -7.44
N LEU A 211 -16.96 -3.59 -6.87
CA LEU A 211 -16.50 -4.81 -7.52
C LEU A 211 -17.34 -5.99 -7.05
N LEU A 212 -17.85 -6.80 -7.98
CA LEU A 212 -18.73 -7.93 -7.71
C LEU A 212 -18.14 -9.24 -8.23
N ASP A 213 -18.39 -10.34 -7.52
CA ASP A 213 -18.13 -11.71 -8.01
C ASP A 213 -19.20 -12.18 -9.02
N GLU A 214 -19.07 -13.42 -9.51
CA GLU A 214 -20.01 -14.01 -10.48
C GLU A 214 -21.42 -14.21 -9.92
N GLN A 215 -21.55 -14.30 -8.59
CA GLN A 215 -22.83 -14.42 -7.89
C GLN A 215 -23.43 -13.04 -7.55
N GLY A 216 -22.74 -11.95 -7.88
CA GLY A 216 -23.16 -10.59 -7.58
C GLY A 216 -22.93 -10.17 -6.13
N HIS A 217 -22.02 -10.85 -5.42
CA HIS A 217 -21.57 -10.42 -4.09
C HIS A 217 -20.52 -9.32 -4.20
N VAL A 218 -20.61 -8.33 -3.33
CA VAL A 218 -19.65 -7.23 -3.21
C VAL A 218 -18.32 -7.77 -2.67
N LEU A 219 -17.29 -7.70 -3.51
CA LEU A 219 -15.90 -8.04 -3.16
C LEU A 219 -15.15 -6.83 -2.60
N SER A 220 -15.36 -5.64 -3.18
CA SER A 220 -14.72 -4.41 -2.72
C SER A 220 -15.48 -3.16 -3.16
N THR A 221 -15.26 -2.07 -2.42
CA THR A 221 -15.83 -0.74 -2.69
C THR A 221 -14.76 0.33 -2.43
N ASN A 222 -14.71 1.38 -3.25
CA ASN A 222 -13.93 2.58 -2.90
C ASN A 222 -14.65 3.43 -1.83
N ALA A 223 -13.98 4.45 -1.28
CA ALA A 223 -14.54 5.27 -0.20
C ALA A 223 -15.83 6.00 -0.63
N VAL A 224 -15.88 6.48 -1.87
CA VAL A 224 -17.06 7.17 -2.43
C VAL A 224 -18.25 6.21 -2.53
N ALA A 225 -18.03 4.98 -3.00
CA ALA A 225 -19.08 3.96 -3.04
C ALA A 225 -19.57 3.60 -1.65
N LYS A 226 -18.66 3.42 -0.69
CA LYS A 226 -19.05 3.13 0.69
C LYS A 226 -19.94 4.23 1.28
N ALA A 227 -19.52 5.49 1.18
CA ALA A 227 -20.31 6.63 1.65
C ALA A 227 -21.69 6.71 0.97
N MET A 228 -21.77 6.47 -0.34
CA MET A 228 -23.02 6.48 -1.09
C MET A 228 -23.96 5.32 -0.70
N LEU A 229 -23.41 4.13 -0.47
CA LEU A 229 -24.21 2.97 -0.04
C LEU A 229 -24.70 3.11 1.40
N ASP A 230 -23.92 3.76 2.26
CA ASP A 230 -24.28 4.09 3.66
C ASP A 230 -25.35 5.19 3.73
N GLU A 231 -25.34 6.17 2.81
CA GLU A 231 -26.40 7.16 2.65
C GLU A 231 -27.75 6.52 2.28
N ALA A 232 -27.70 5.39 1.57
CA ALA A 232 -28.85 4.57 1.19
C ALA A 232 -29.96 5.32 0.41
N ASP A 233 -29.60 6.38 -0.34
CA ASP A 233 -30.53 7.14 -1.18
C ASP A 233 -30.63 6.51 -2.58
N GLY A 234 -31.60 5.61 -2.75
CA GLY A 234 -31.89 4.91 -4.01
C GLY A 234 -31.08 3.64 -4.26
N ILE A 235 -29.83 3.57 -3.76
CA ILE A 235 -28.97 2.38 -3.84
C ILE A 235 -28.33 2.08 -2.49
N THR A 236 -28.25 0.80 -2.11
CA THR A 236 -27.66 0.35 -0.84
C THR A 236 -27.10 -1.06 -0.97
N GLN A 237 -26.35 -1.49 0.05
CA GLN A 237 -25.88 -2.87 0.18
C GLN A 237 -26.73 -3.63 1.22
N ARG A 238 -27.34 -4.75 0.82
CA ARG A 238 -28.06 -5.66 1.73
C ARG A 238 -27.34 -6.99 1.81
N GLY A 239 -26.72 -7.26 2.96
CA GLY A 239 -25.82 -8.40 3.11
C GLY A 239 -24.63 -8.25 2.16
N GLN A 240 -24.46 -9.18 1.24
CA GLN A 240 -23.41 -9.12 0.22
C GLN A 240 -23.87 -8.56 -1.12
N HIS A 241 -25.14 -8.20 -1.31
CA HIS A 241 -25.65 -7.78 -2.62
C HIS A 241 -25.93 -6.29 -2.70
N LEU A 242 -25.70 -5.74 -3.89
CA LEU A 242 -26.12 -4.40 -4.28
C LEU A 242 -27.62 -4.40 -4.60
N VAL A 243 -28.37 -3.50 -3.96
CA VAL A 243 -29.84 -3.42 -4.08
C VAL A 243 -30.26 -1.98 -4.38
N ILE A 244 -31.10 -1.82 -5.39
CA ILE A 244 -31.81 -0.57 -5.67
C ILE A 244 -33.17 -0.60 -4.98
N GLU A 245 -33.59 0.52 -4.39
CA GLU A 245 -34.85 0.59 -3.64
C GLU A 245 -36.09 0.39 -4.53
N SER A 246 -36.07 0.99 -5.73
CA SER A 246 -37.11 0.79 -6.76
C SER A 246 -37.10 -0.64 -7.28
N ARG A 247 -38.25 -1.34 -7.19
CA ARG A 247 -38.37 -2.75 -7.62
C ARG A 247 -38.05 -2.95 -9.10
N ASP A 248 -38.50 -2.03 -9.96
CA ASP A 248 -38.29 -2.15 -11.41
C ASP A 248 -36.82 -1.89 -11.76
N SER A 249 -36.23 -0.82 -11.22
CA SER A 249 -34.80 -0.53 -11.40
C SER A 249 -33.90 -1.61 -10.80
N ASN A 250 -34.30 -2.23 -9.68
CA ASN A 250 -33.56 -3.35 -9.10
C ASN A 250 -33.61 -4.59 -10.01
N ARG A 251 -34.76 -4.90 -10.63
CA ARG A 251 -34.86 -5.97 -11.62
C ARG A 251 -33.97 -5.69 -12.84
N GLU A 252 -33.93 -4.44 -13.30
CA GLU A 252 -33.03 -4.05 -14.39
C GLU A 252 -31.55 -4.26 -14.01
N LEU A 253 -31.15 -3.92 -12.78
CA LEU A 253 -29.80 -4.15 -12.28
C LEU A 253 -29.46 -5.65 -12.25
N GLN A 254 -30.31 -6.49 -11.66
CA GLN A 254 -30.07 -7.93 -11.60
C GLN A 254 -29.98 -8.55 -13.01
N ASN A 255 -30.87 -8.16 -13.92
CA ASN A 255 -30.81 -8.59 -15.32
C ASN A 255 -29.52 -8.14 -16.02
N ALA A 256 -29.04 -6.92 -15.74
CA ALA A 256 -27.79 -6.41 -16.29
C ALA A 256 -26.58 -7.19 -15.78
N LEU A 257 -26.55 -7.52 -14.48
CA LEU A 257 -25.51 -8.35 -13.86
C LEU A 257 -25.49 -9.74 -14.51
N GLU A 258 -26.62 -10.44 -14.57
CA GLU A 258 -26.73 -11.75 -15.21
C GLU A 258 -26.27 -11.74 -16.68
N THR A 259 -26.58 -10.67 -17.41
CA THR A 259 -26.17 -10.52 -18.81
C THR A 259 -24.64 -10.44 -18.93
N ILE A 260 -24.00 -9.64 -18.07
CA ILE A 260 -22.53 -9.45 -18.10
C ILE A 260 -21.82 -10.75 -17.69
N VAL A 261 -22.28 -11.39 -16.61
CA VAL A 261 -21.73 -12.68 -16.15
C VAL A 261 -21.80 -13.71 -17.29
N ARG A 262 -22.94 -13.84 -17.97
CA ARG A 262 -23.09 -14.78 -19.10
C ARG A 262 -22.22 -14.42 -20.29
N ALA A 263 -22.03 -13.12 -20.58
CA ALA A 263 -21.16 -12.66 -21.66
C ALA A 263 -19.69 -13.00 -21.37
N GLN A 264 -19.24 -12.80 -20.13
CA GLN A 264 -17.88 -13.14 -19.71
C GLN A 264 -17.59 -14.65 -19.83
N HIS A 265 -18.54 -15.51 -19.45
CA HIS A 265 -18.44 -16.96 -19.67
C HIS A 265 -18.30 -17.37 -21.15
N ARG A 266 -18.73 -16.50 -22.07
CA ARG A 266 -18.59 -16.69 -23.52
C ARG A 266 -17.32 -16.03 -24.09
N GLY A 267 -16.50 -15.41 -23.25
CA GLY A 267 -15.31 -14.65 -23.65
C GLY A 267 -15.61 -13.26 -24.22
N GLU A 268 -16.83 -12.75 -24.03
CA GLU A 268 -17.23 -11.41 -24.51
C GLU A 268 -16.93 -10.35 -23.44
N THR A 269 -15.91 -9.52 -23.67
CA THR A 269 -15.45 -8.50 -22.70
C THR A 269 -15.95 -7.07 -23.00
N SER A 270 -16.75 -6.89 -24.05
CA SER A 270 -17.20 -5.55 -24.50
C SER A 270 -18.62 -5.17 -24.07
N VAL A 271 -19.32 -6.03 -23.32
CA VAL A 271 -20.70 -5.77 -22.89
C VAL A 271 -20.72 -4.67 -21.83
N VAL A 272 -21.32 -3.53 -22.15
CA VAL A 272 -21.53 -2.42 -21.21
C VAL A 272 -23.02 -2.24 -20.98
N ARG A 273 -23.44 -2.12 -19.72
CA ARG A 273 -24.84 -1.81 -19.34
C ARG A 273 -24.88 -0.49 -18.59
N ALA A 274 -25.83 0.36 -18.92
CA ALA A 274 -26.06 1.62 -18.23
C ALA A 274 -27.48 1.64 -17.65
N LEU A 275 -27.62 2.13 -16.41
CA LEU A 275 -28.89 2.26 -15.70
C LEU A 275 -29.00 3.63 -15.05
N ARG A 276 -30.23 4.02 -14.72
CA ARG A 276 -30.50 5.17 -13.86
C ARG A 276 -31.16 4.70 -12.58
N VAL A 277 -30.71 5.24 -11.45
CA VAL A 277 -31.28 4.92 -10.14
C VAL A 277 -32.08 6.11 -9.64
N PRO A 278 -33.40 5.96 -9.44
CA PRO A 278 -34.22 6.97 -8.78
C PRO A 278 -33.74 7.24 -7.36
N ARG A 279 -33.87 8.50 -6.93
CA ARG A 279 -33.53 8.96 -5.58
C ARG A 279 -34.70 9.66 -4.91
N SER A 280 -34.50 10.04 -3.66
CA SER A 280 -35.36 10.92 -2.88
C SER A 280 -35.74 12.20 -3.65
N ALA A 281 -36.93 12.75 -3.34
CA ALA A 281 -37.53 13.83 -4.11
C ALA A 281 -36.65 15.10 -4.13
N GLY A 282 -36.30 15.57 -5.32
CA GLY A 282 -35.53 16.81 -5.55
C GLY A 282 -34.08 16.59 -5.96
N ARG A 283 -33.55 15.37 -5.90
CA ARG A 283 -32.21 15.03 -6.39
C ARG A 283 -32.23 14.48 -7.81
N ALA A 284 -31.15 14.69 -8.56
CA ALA A 284 -30.96 14.08 -9.88
C ALA A 284 -30.90 12.55 -9.76
N GLN A 285 -31.15 11.79 -10.83
CA GLN A 285 -30.97 10.33 -10.78
C GLN A 285 -29.49 9.96 -10.82
N LEU A 286 -29.06 8.92 -10.09
CA LEU A 286 -27.70 8.41 -10.22
C LEU A 286 -27.52 7.70 -11.57
N GLY A 287 -26.33 7.82 -12.15
CA GLY A 287 -25.94 7.07 -13.34
C GLY A 287 -25.12 5.84 -12.97
N LEU A 288 -25.52 4.65 -13.42
CA LEU A 288 -24.78 3.41 -13.22
C LEU A 288 -24.20 2.92 -14.54
N VAL A 289 -22.95 2.49 -14.54
CA VAL A 289 -22.30 1.79 -15.66
C VAL A 289 -21.69 0.50 -15.15
N LEU A 290 -22.10 -0.62 -15.74
CA LEU A 290 -21.61 -1.95 -15.42
C LEU A 290 -20.75 -2.48 -16.56
N ARG A 291 -19.61 -3.07 -16.21
CA ARG A 291 -18.65 -3.64 -17.16
C ARG A 291 -18.10 -4.98 -16.65
N PRO A 292 -17.82 -5.94 -17.53
CA PRO A 292 -17.08 -7.14 -17.15
C PRO A 292 -15.67 -6.77 -16.74
N VAL A 293 -15.16 -7.45 -15.72
CA VAL A 293 -13.75 -7.44 -15.35
C VAL A 293 -13.07 -8.56 -16.14
N PRO A 294 -12.00 -8.28 -16.90
CA PRO A 294 -11.28 -9.33 -17.61
C PRO A 294 -10.85 -10.43 -16.62
N ALA A 295 -11.19 -11.68 -16.92
CA ALA A 295 -10.72 -12.81 -16.13
C ALA A 295 -9.18 -12.85 -16.18
N SER A 296 -8.52 -13.04 -15.03
CA SER A 296 -7.11 -13.37 -15.06
C SER A 296 -6.97 -14.82 -15.52
N GLU A 297 -6.02 -15.10 -16.42
CA GLU A 297 -5.78 -16.46 -16.96
C GLU A 297 -5.42 -17.50 -15.87
N TRP A 298 -5.19 -17.07 -14.62
CA TRP A 298 -4.67 -17.87 -13.51
C TRP A 298 -5.51 -17.77 -12.23
N GLY A 299 -6.62 -17.01 -12.24
CA GLY A 299 -7.46 -16.74 -11.08
C GLY A 299 -8.85 -17.37 -11.19
N GLU A 300 -8.91 -18.70 -11.22
CA GLU A 300 -10.17 -19.44 -11.13
C GLU A 300 -10.49 -19.69 -9.65
N GLY A 301 -11.40 -18.90 -9.09
CA GLY A 301 -11.92 -19.07 -7.74
C GLY A 301 -13.22 -18.30 -7.56
N GLN A 302 -14.09 -18.75 -6.63
CA GLN A 302 -15.41 -18.14 -6.39
C GLN A 302 -15.33 -16.67 -5.91
N SER A 303 -14.15 -16.17 -5.53
CA SER A 303 -13.92 -14.79 -5.11
C SER A 303 -13.24 -13.92 -6.18
N SER A 304 -13.19 -14.39 -7.43
CA SER A 304 -12.62 -13.63 -8.54
C SER A 304 -13.56 -12.51 -8.98
N PRO A 305 -13.04 -11.29 -9.23
CA PRO A 305 -13.83 -10.20 -9.77
C PRO A 305 -14.46 -10.53 -11.13
N CYS A 306 -15.76 -10.31 -11.24
CA CYS A 306 -16.55 -10.57 -12.46
C CYS A 306 -17.13 -9.27 -13.04
N VAL A 307 -17.72 -8.42 -12.21
CA VAL A 307 -18.38 -7.18 -12.67
C VAL A 307 -17.89 -5.97 -11.89
N ALA A 308 -17.52 -4.91 -12.60
CA ALA A 308 -17.27 -3.59 -12.03
C ALA A 308 -18.49 -2.70 -12.27
N VAL A 309 -19.00 -2.08 -11.19
CA VAL A 309 -20.10 -1.12 -11.21
C VAL A 309 -19.55 0.26 -10.87
N PHE A 310 -19.69 1.21 -11.79
CA PHE A 310 -19.37 2.61 -11.59
C PHE A 310 -20.65 3.40 -11.39
N ILE A 311 -20.68 4.25 -10.38
CA ILE A 311 -21.84 5.07 -10.01
C ILE A 311 -21.41 6.53 -10.01
N SER A 312 -22.15 7.37 -10.74
CA SER A 312 -21.98 8.82 -10.75
C SER A 312 -23.19 9.52 -10.15
N ASP A 313 -22.92 10.49 -9.29
CA ASP A 313 -23.92 11.41 -8.75
C ASP A 313 -23.85 12.74 -9.50
N PRO A 314 -24.88 13.12 -10.29
CA PRO A 314 -24.89 14.41 -10.98
C PRO A 314 -24.93 15.63 -10.06
N ASP A 315 -25.37 15.46 -8.81
CA ASP A 315 -25.45 16.53 -7.81
C ASP A 315 -24.12 16.74 -7.09
N ILE A 316 -23.21 15.75 -7.12
CA ILE A 316 -21.83 15.92 -6.65
C ILE A 316 -21.06 16.70 -7.71
N ARG A 317 -20.91 18.01 -7.43
CA ARG A 317 -20.19 18.94 -8.31
C ARG A 317 -18.75 19.06 -7.87
N GLU A 318 -17.87 18.22 -8.40
CA GLU A 318 -16.44 18.44 -8.22
C GLU A 318 -15.98 19.69 -8.96
N SER A 319 -15.09 20.41 -8.30
CA SER A 319 -14.27 21.43 -8.91
C SER A 319 -12.85 20.93 -8.96
N ALA A 320 -12.25 20.99 -10.15
CA ALA A 320 -10.81 20.99 -10.26
C ALA A 320 -10.21 21.98 -9.26
N SER A 321 -9.12 21.58 -8.59
CA SER A 321 -8.46 22.42 -7.58
C SER A 321 -8.13 23.79 -8.19
N GLN A 322 -8.53 24.87 -7.51
CA GLN A 322 -8.28 26.24 -7.96
C GLN A 322 -6.79 26.50 -8.18
N ALA A 323 -5.95 25.96 -7.27
CA ALA A 323 -4.50 26.07 -7.37
C ALA A 323 -3.97 25.29 -8.59
N THR A 324 -4.45 24.07 -8.80
CA THR A 324 -4.01 23.23 -9.93
C THR A 324 -4.45 23.79 -11.27
N LEU A 325 -5.69 24.29 -11.39
CA LEU A 325 -6.15 25.00 -12.58
C LEU A 325 -5.31 26.25 -12.86
N GLY A 326 -4.98 27.00 -11.80
CA GLY A 326 -4.08 28.15 -11.89
C GLY A 326 -2.72 27.80 -12.47
N GLN A 327 -2.12 26.70 -12.01
CA GLN A 327 -0.82 26.22 -12.49
C GLN A 327 -0.87 25.66 -13.92
N LEU A 328 -1.94 24.94 -14.29
CA LEU A 328 -2.04 24.31 -15.61
C LEU A 328 -2.34 25.29 -16.74
N PHE A 329 -3.01 26.40 -16.43
CA PHE A 329 -3.53 27.35 -17.42
C PHE A 329 -3.08 28.80 -17.17
N ASP A 330 -2.08 29.00 -16.30
CA ASP A 330 -1.55 30.30 -15.87
C ASP A 330 -2.63 31.29 -15.39
N LEU A 331 -3.68 30.74 -14.77
CA LEU A 331 -4.81 31.53 -14.28
C LEU A 331 -4.52 32.09 -12.89
N THR A 332 -4.95 33.32 -12.67
CA THR A 332 -4.98 33.92 -11.33
C THR A 332 -6.00 33.19 -10.45
N PRO A 333 -5.97 33.38 -9.11
CA PRO A 333 -6.99 32.81 -8.23
C PRO A 333 -8.42 33.22 -8.64
N ALA A 334 -8.64 34.49 -8.99
CA ALA A 334 -9.96 34.98 -9.42
C ALA A 334 -10.42 34.31 -10.73
N GLU A 335 -9.53 34.20 -11.71
CA GLU A 335 -9.82 33.55 -12.99
C GLU A 335 -10.09 32.05 -12.83
N SER A 336 -9.32 31.36 -11.98
CA SER A 336 -9.51 29.95 -11.67
C SER A 336 -10.86 29.71 -10.99
N ASN A 337 -11.25 30.58 -10.06
CA ASN A 337 -12.56 30.50 -9.40
C ASN A 337 -13.72 30.75 -10.39
N LEU A 338 -13.57 31.72 -11.30
CA LEU A 338 -14.54 31.95 -12.38
C LEU A 338 -14.67 30.71 -13.28
N ALA A 339 -13.56 30.12 -13.74
CA ALA A 339 -13.57 28.92 -14.57
C ALA A 339 -14.25 27.73 -13.89
N ILE A 340 -13.98 27.52 -12.59
CA ILE A 340 -14.63 26.49 -11.76
C ILE A 340 -16.15 26.69 -11.73
N LEU A 341 -16.63 27.89 -11.39
CA LEU A 341 -18.07 28.13 -11.29
C LEU A 341 -18.79 27.99 -12.63
N LEU A 342 -18.16 28.42 -13.73
CA LEU A 342 -18.70 28.20 -15.08
C LEU A 342 -18.76 26.71 -15.43
N SER A 343 -17.76 25.91 -15.03
CA SER A 343 -17.76 24.45 -15.23
C SER A 343 -18.85 23.72 -14.44
N ARG A 344 -19.29 24.31 -13.31
CA ARG A 344 -20.45 23.86 -12.52
C ARG A 344 -21.80 24.24 -13.12
N GLY A 345 -21.80 24.86 -14.32
CA GLY A 345 -23.00 25.24 -15.06
C GLY A 345 -23.59 26.59 -14.68
N LEU A 346 -22.92 27.39 -13.83
CA LEU A 346 -23.38 28.74 -13.52
C LEU A 346 -23.20 29.66 -14.74
N SER A 347 -24.16 30.56 -14.93
CA SER A 347 -24.07 31.67 -15.86
C SER A 347 -23.16 32.77 -15.31
N LEU A 348 -22.64 33.62 -16.20
CA LEU A 348 -21.85 34.80 -15.81
C LEU A 348 -22.59 35.71 -14.82
N ALA A 349 -23.92 35.81 -14.90
CA ALA A 349 -24.72 36.61 -13.99
C ALA A 349 -24.74 35.99 -12.59
N GLU A 350 -24.98 34.69 -12.48
CA GLU A 350 -24.95 33.96 -11.21
C GLU A 350 -23.55 33.96 -10.59
N VAL A 351 -22.49 33.85 -11.40
CA VAL A 351 -21.11 33.96 -10.88
C VAL A 351 -20.82 35.36 -10.35
N SER A 352 -21.32 36.38 -11.03
CA SER A 352 -21.14 37.78 -10.64
C SER A 352 -21.81 38.05 -9.29
N GLU A 353 -23.02 37.51 -9.10
CA GLU A 353 -23.75 37.57 -7.82
C GLU A 353 -23.03 36.76 -6.73
N ALA A 354 -22.65 35.51 -7.01
CA ALA A 354 -21.98 34.63 -6.05
C ALA A 354 -20.61 35.18 -5.58
N GLN A 355 -19.89 35.91 -6.44
CA GLN A 355 -18.59 36.50 -6.11
C GLN A 355 -18.66 37.97 -5.68
N ASN A 356 -19.86 38.58 -5.62
CA ASN A 356 -20.05 40.01 -5.36
C ASN A 356 -19.22 40.93 -6.29
N ILE A 357 -19.17 40.60 -7.59
CA ILE A 357 -18.48 41.40 -8.62
C ILE A 357 -19.47 41.89 -9.68
N SER A 358 -19.10 42.94 -10.43
CA SER A 358 -19.92 43.38 -11.56
C SER A 358 -19.87 42.37 -12.72
N GLN A 359 -20.95 42.25 -13.49
CA GLN A 359 -20.94 41.45 -14.73
C GLN A 359 -19.88 41.92 -15.73
N HIS A 360 -19.53 43.22 -15.72
CA HIS A 360 -18.45 43.76 -16.52
C HIS A 360 -17.09 43.17 -16.10
N THR A 361 -16.83 43.09 -14.81
CA THR A 361 -15.63 42.47 -14.23
C THR A 361 -15.55 40.99 -14.59
N ALA A 362 -16.64 40.23 -14.43
CA ALA A 362 -16.69 38.81 -14.78
C ALA A 362 -16.43 38.57 -16.29
N ARG A 363 -16.96 39.43 -17.16
CA ARG A 363 -16.67 39.38 -18.62
C ARG A 363 -15.21 39.71 -18.93
N ALA A 364 -14.62 40.67 -18.24
CA ALA A 364 -13.20 41.01 -18.39
C ALA A 364 -12.30 39.85 -17.99
N GLN A 365 -12.57 39.21 -16.84
CA GLN A 365 -11.87 38.01 -16.40
C GLN A 365 -12.04 36.85 -17.40
N LEU A 366 -13.26 36.61 -17.91
CA LEU A 366 -13.50 35.57 -18.93
C LEU A 366 -12.70 35.81 -20.22
N LYS A 367 -12.61 37.07 -20.66
CA LYS A 367 -11.78 37.44 -21.82
C LYS A 367 -10.30 37.16 -21.57
N SER A 368 -9.80 37.43 -20.36
CA SER A 368 -8.44 37.11 -19.96
C SER A 368 -8.20 35.59 -19.96
N ILE A 369 -9.14 34.81 -19.40
CA ILE A 369 -9.08 33.35 -19.43
C ILE A 369 -9.00 32.82 -20.86
N PHE A 370 -9.82 33.34 -21.78
CA PHE A 370 -9.78 32.96 -23.19
C PHE A 370 -8.41 33.22 -23.84
N ALA A 371 -7.80 34.37 -23.54
CA ALA A 371 -6.47 34.69 -24.03
C ALA A 371 -5.40 33.73 -23.50
N LYS A 372 -5.47 33.33 -22.22
CA LYS A 372 -4.51 32.43 -21.57
C LYS A 372 -4.69 30.96 -21.97
N THR A 373 -5.93 30.52 -22.15
CA THR A 373 -6.27 29.12 -22.46
C THR A 373 -6.37 28.83 -23.96
N GLY A 374 -6.31 29.85 -24.82
CA GLY A 374 -6.41 29.70 -26.27
C GLY A 374 -7.80 29.31 -26.79
N VAL A 375 -8.83 29.35 -25.93
CA VAL A 375 -10.22 29.07 -26.33
C VAL A 375 -10.99 30.35 -26.62
N SER A 376 -12.06 30.25 -27.40
CA SER A 376 -12.83 31.41 -27.86
C SER A 376 -14.27 31.44 -27.34
N ARG A 377 -14.75 30.33 -26.76
CA ARG A 377 -16.13 30.17 -26.29
C ARG A 377 -16.18 29.60 -24.88
N GLN A 378 -17.20 30.00 -24.12
CA GLN A 378 -17.41 29.48 -22.76
C GLN A 378 -17.57 27.96 -22.76
N ALA A 379 -18.28 27.38 -23.73
CA ALA A 379 -18.41 25.92 -23.85
C ALA A 379 -17.07 25.21 -24.12
N GLU A 380 -16.14 25.87 -24.83
CA GLU A 380 -14.79 25.35 -25.06
C GLU A 380 -13.97 25.38 -23.77
N LEU A 381 -14.09 26.46 -22.98
CA LEU A 381 -13.48 26.56 -21.64
C LEU A 381 -14.02 25.48 -20.70
N VAL A 382 -15.35 25.31 -20.63
CA VAL A 382 -15.98 24.27 -19.80
C VAL A 382 -15.48 22.89 -20.21
N ARG A 383 -15.44 22.60 -21.51
CA ARG A 383 -14.88 21.34 -22.02
C ARG A 383 -13.40 21.16 -21.67
N LEU A 384 -12.61 22.23 -21.73
CA LEU A 384 -11.19 22.20 -21.36
C LEU A 384 -11.01 21.86 -19.88
N VAL A 385 -11.78 22.50 -19.00
CA VAL A 385 -11.75 22.24 -17.54
C VAL A 385 -12.21 20.82 -17.23
N LEU A 386 -13.32 20.35 -17.82
CA LEU A 386 -13.86 19.00 -17.57
C LEU A 386 -12.97 17.88 -18.12
N LYS A 387 -12.18 18.14 -19.17
CA LYS A 387 -11.19 17.19 -19.70
C LYS A 387 -9.80 17.33 -19.04
N SER A 388 -9.62 18.32 -18.17
CA SER A 388 -8.34 18.55 -17.52
C SER A 388 -8.12 17.56 -16.39
N VAL A 389 -6.87 17.14 -16.22
CA VAL A 389 -6.39 16.38 -15.06
C VAL A 389 -6.43 17.18 -13.76
N ALA A 390 -6.78 18.48 -13.83
CA ALA A 390 -6.96 19.32 -12.65
C ALA A 390 -8.04 18.81 -11.68
N SER A 391 -8.95 17.95 -12.15
CA SER A 391 -9.92 17.22 -11.31
C SER A 391 -9.27 16.14 -10.44
N LEU A 392 -8.12 15.59 -10.84
CA LEU A 392 -7.39 14.55 -10.10
C LEU A 392 -6.50 15.10 -8.97
N ALA A 393 -6.47 16.41 -8.75
CA ALA A 393 -5.51 17.06 -7.85
C ALA A 393 -6.03 17.22 -6.42
#